data_AF-A0A0T6BBT8-F1
#
_entry.id   AF-A0A0T6BBT8-F1
#
_cell.length_a   1.000
_cell.length_b   1.000
_cell.length_c   1.000
_cell.angle_alpha   90.00
_cell.angle_beta   90.00
_cell.angle_gamma   90.00
#
_symmetry.space_group_name_H-M   'P 1'
#
loop_
_entity.id
_entity.type
_entity.pdbx_description
1 polymer ?
#
loop_
_entity_poly.entity_id
_entity_poly.type
_entity_poly.pdbx_seq_one_letter_code
_entity_poly.pdbx_strand_id
1 'polypeptide(L)'
;MLLKPHQKLVRCPFDPQHLLTEDRLQKHVIKCMKNYPNHVKCPYNTLHCFLNKNELEGHIMECPDKVHSHPWKYQKQRIINEVPIQIDVPRSGNEEEDWEAEYH
;
A
#
# COMPACT_ATOMS: atom_id res chain seq x y z
N MET A 1 -17.34 -17.53 16.95
CA MET A 1 -17.17 -17.06 15.56
C MET A 1 -16.35 -18.11 14.84
N LEU A 2 -16.89 -18.77 13.81
CA LEU A 2 -16.14 -19.76 13.03
C LEU A 2 -15.13 -19.02 12.14
N LEU A 3 -13.84 -19.24 12.40
CA LEU A 3 -12.78 -18.76 11.54
C LEU A 3 -12.86 -19.53 10.22
N LYS A 4 -12.93 -18.81 9.11
CA LYS A 4 -12.85 -19.44 7.78
C LYS A 4 -11.43 -20.00 7.59
N PRO A 5 -11.22 -21.09 6.84
CA PRO A 5 -9.91 -21.74 6.68
C PRO A 5 -8.81 -20.82 6.12
N HIS A 6 -9.15 -19.71 5.46
CA HIS A 6 -8.20 -18.74 4.92
C HIS A 6 -8.03 -17.47 5.79
N GLN A 7 -8.71 -17.39 6.95
CA GLN A 7 -8.61 -16.21 7.80
C GLN A 7 -7.43 -16.31 8.76
N LYS A 8 -6.40 -15.49 8.48
CA LYS A 8 -5.28 -15.29 9.39
C LYS A 8 -5.67 -14.30 10.49
N LEU A 9 -5.36 -14.68 11.72
CA LEU A 9 -5.44 -13.80 12.88
C LEU A 9 -4.14 -13.03 13.02
N VAL A 10 -4.27 -11.73 13.18
CA VAL A 10 -3.16 -10.77 13.32
C VAL A 10 -3.42 -9.90 14.56
N ARG A 11 -2.34 -9.47 15.19
CA ARG A 11 -2.40 -8.58 16.35
C ARG A 11 -2.38 -7.13 15.90
N CYS A 12 -3.06 -6.26 16.63
CA CYS A 12 -2.98 -4.84 16.39
C CYS A 12 -1.56 -4.33 16.69
N PRO A 13 -1.00 -3.45 15.85
CA PRO A 13 0.33 -2.88 16.07
C PRO A 13 0.41 -1.93 17.29
N PHE A 14 -0.71 -1.39 17.77
CA PHE A 14 -0.73 -0.49 18.94
C PHE A 14 -0.93 -1.20 20.26
N ASP A 15 -1.73 -2.26 20.27
CA ASP A 15 -2.08 -3.00 21.47
C ASP A 15 -2.09 -4.51 21.15
N PRO A 16 -1.22 -5.31 21.80
CA PRO A 16 -1.10 -6.73 21.52
C PRO A 16 -2.30 -7.56 22.01
N GLN A 17 -3.20 -7.00 22.81
CA GLN A 17 -4.42 -7.67 23.31
C GLN A 17 -5.51 -7.67 22.23
N HIS A 18 -5.46 -6.74 21.28
CA HIS A 18 -6.35 -6.72 20.13
C HIS A 18 -5.94 -7.78 19.09
N LEU A 19 -6.65 -8.90 19.09
CA LEU A 19 -6.55 -9.95 18.09
C LEU A 19 -7.72 -9.87 17.10
N LEU A 20 -7.41 -9.80 15.81
CA LEU A 20 -8.39 -9.60 14.75
C LEU A 20 -7.98 -10.33 13.48
N THR A 21 -8.92 -10.51 12.56
CA THR A 21 -8.62 -11.06 11.23
C THR A 21 -7.90 -10.01 10.37
N GLU A 22 -7.04 -10.45 9.46
CA GLU A 22 -6.29 -9.58 8.53
C GLU A 22 -7.19 -8.58 7.79
N ASP A 23 -8.33 -9.03 7.26
CA ASP A 23 -9.36 -8.19 6.62
C ASP A 23 -9.86 -7.03 7.50
N ARG A 24 -9.95 -7.26 8.83
CA ARG A 24 -10.45 -6.27 9.79
C ARG A 24 -9.35 -5.36 10.32
N LEU A 25 -8.08 -5.72 10.13
CA LEU A 25 -6.94 -4.96 10.63
C LEU A 25 -6.92 -3.54 10.09
N GLN A 26 -7.12 -3.37 8.79
CA GLN A 26 -7.08 -2.04 8.16
C GLN A 26 -8.07 -1.06 8.81
N LYS A 27 -9.34 -1.49 8.94
CA LYS A 27 -10.41 -0.67 9.55
C LYS A 27 -10.17 -0.46 11.05
N HIS A 28 -9.63 -1.47 11.75
CA HIS A 28 -9.32 -1.37 13.16
C HIS A 28 -8.20 -0.36 13.43
N VAL A 29 -7.09 -0.45 12.69
CA VAL A 29 -5.90 0.41 12.84
C VAL A 29 -6.27 1.89 12.71
N ILE A 30 -7.10 2.26 11.73
CA ILE A 30 -7.57 3.65 11.54
C ILE A 30 -8.31 4.19 12.78
N LYS A 31 -9.12 3.35 13.44
CA LYS A 31 -9.82 3.73 14.67
C LYS A 31 -8.85 3.78 15.85
N CYS A 32 -7.94 2.80 15.94
CA CYS A 32 -6.99 2.68 17.03
C CYS A 32 -5.99 3.85 17.03
N MET A 33 -5.56 4.31 15.86
CA MET A 33 -4.73 5.52 15.67
C MET A 33 -5.31 6.76 16.36
N LYS A 34 -6.64 6.91 16.41
CA LYS A 34 -7.28 8.06 17.06
C LYS A 34 -7.04 8.09 18.57
N ASN A 35 -6.83 6.93 19.20
CA ASN A 35 -6.52 6.84 20.62
C ASN A 35 -5.03 7.08 20.92
N TYR A 36 -4.16 6.98 19.91
CA TYR A 36 -2.71 7.15 20.04
C TYR A 36 -2.22 8.27 19.11
N PRO A 37 -2.42 9.56 19.45
CA PRO A 37 -2.08 10.68 18.55
C PRO A 37 -0.58 10.80 18.23
N ASN A 38 0.29 10.28 19.11
CA ASN A 38 1.75 10.31 18.93
C ASN A 38 2.31 9.10 18.17
N HIS A 39 1.46 8.36 17.45
CA HIS A 39 1.94 7.23 16.66
C HIS A 39 2.79 7.68 15.47
N VAL A 40 3.71 6.80 15.08
CA VAL A 40 4.49 6.93 13.85
C VAL A 40 4.17 5.77 12.92
N LYS A 41 4.21 6.02 11.61
CA LYS A 41 3.86 5.04 10.58
C LYS A 41 5.11 4.63 9.81
N CYS A 42 5.14 3.38 9.37
CA CYS A 42 6.17 2.92 8.46
C CYS A 42 6.00 3.60 7.09
N PRO A 43 7.10 4.07 6.46
CA PRO A 43 7.04 4.67 5.12
C PRO A 43 6.69 3.64 4.03
N TYR A 44 6.90 2.34 4.27
CA TYR A 44 6.66 1.28 3.29
C TYR A 44 5.24 0.70 3.37
N ASN A 45 4.64 0.65 4.57
CA ASN A 45 3.31 0.10 4.78
C ASN A 45 2.57 0.90 5.85
N THR A 46 1.45 1.51 5.47
CA THR A 46 0.66 2.37 6.36
C THR A 46 -0.08 1.61 7.45
N LEU A 47 -0.15 0.28 7.37
CA LEU A 47 -0.67 -0.59 8.43
C LEU A 47 0.35 -0.84 9.53
N HIS A 48 1.65 -0.72 9.24
CA HIS A 48 2.70 -0.82 10.26
C HIS A 48 2.77 0.51 11.01
N CYS A 49 2.39 0.47 12.28
CA CYS A 49 2.35 1.64 13.13
C CYS A 49 3.03 1.34 14.46
N PHE A 50 3.68 2.35 15.02
CA PHE A 50 4.45 2.20 16.24
C PHE A 50 4.14 3.36 17.18
N LEU A 51 4.25 3.10 18.48
CA LEU A 51 3.96 4.10 19.52
C LEU A 51 5.08 5.14 19.65
N ASN A 52 6.27 4.85 19.15
CA ASN A 52 7.44 5.72 19.26
C ASN A 52 8.39 5.53 18.08
N LYS A 53 9.29 6.51 17.89
CA LYS A 53 10.25 6.53 16.77
C LYS A 53 11.31 5.44 16.88
N ASN A 54 11.74 5.09 18.10
CA ASN A 54 12.78 4.10 18.33
C ASN A 54 12.37 2.71 17.79
N GLU A 55 11.13 2.29 18.07
CA GLU A 55 10.58 1.04 17.52
C GLU A 55 10.47 1.08 15.99
N LEU A 56 10.14 2.26 15.43
CA LEU A 56 10.08 2.45 13.98
C LEU A 56 11.48 2.34 13.32
N GLU A 57 12.52 2.88 13.94
CA GLU A 57 13.89 2.82 13.40
C GLU A 57 14.39 1.38 13.29
N GLY A 58 14.17 0.57 14.33
CA GLY A 58 14.45 -0.87 14.27
C GLY A 58 13.61 -1.57 13.20
N HIS A 59 12.31 -1.26 13.14
CA HIS A 59 11.42 -1.83 12.13
C HIS A 59 11.85 -1.53 10.69
N ILE A 60 12.27 -0.29 10.36
CA ILE A 60 12.64 0.11 8.99
C ILE A 60 13.81 -0.73 8.46
N MET A 61 14.71 -1.19 9.34
CA MET A 61 15.85 -2.04 8.96
C MET A 61 15.41 -3.45 8.55
N GLU A 62 14.41 -4.00 9.24
CA GLU A 62 13.91 -5.37 9.04
C GLU A 62 12.55 -5.43 8.31
N CYS A 63 12.04 -4.29 7.82
CA CYS A 63 10.69 -4.21 7.29
C CYS A 63 10.53 -5.10 6.03
N PRO A 64 9.61 -6.08 6.03
CA PRO A 64 9.40 -6.96 4.88
C PRO A 64 8.86 -6.20 3.67
N ASP A 65 8.10 -5.12 3.88
CA ASP A 65 7.52 -4.30 2.82
C ASP A 65 8.53 -3.36 2.13
N LYS A 66 9.76 -3.27 2.65
CA LYS A 66 10.84 -2.43 2.07
C LYS A 66 11.12 -2.82 0.61
N VAL A 67 11.05 -4.11 0.29
CA VAL A 67 11.29 -4.64 -1.06
C VAL A 67 10.23 -4.19 -2.07
N HIS A 68 8.98 -3.99 -1.61
CA HIS A 68 7.86 -3.58 -2.48
C HIS A 68 7.92 -2.11 -2.91
N SER A 69 8.67 -1.27 -2.20
CA SER A 69 8.83 0.17 -2.54
C SER A 69 9.74 0.44 -3.74
N HIS A 70 10.65 -0.48 -4.06
CA HIS A 70 11.57 -0.38 -5.19
C HIS A 70 11.67 -1.72 -5.92
N PRO A 71 10.59 -2.18 -6.58
CA PRO A 71 10.54 -3.52 -7.18
C PRO A 71 11.65 -3.73 -8.23
N TRP A 72 12.07 -2.66 -8.92
CA TRP A 72 13.19 -2.66 -9.87
C TRP A 72 14.57 -2.88 -9.25
N LYS A 73 14.78 -2.55 -7.96
CA LYS A 73 16.09 -2.75 -7.31
C LYS A 73 16.31 -4.18 -6.80
N TYR A 74 15.25 -4.99 -6.72
CA TYR A 74 15.28 -6.33 -6.15
C TYR A 74 14.66 -7.39 -7.07
N GLN A 75 14.49 -7.09 -8.36
CA GLN A 75 14.00 -8.04 -9.34
C GLN A 75 15.09 -9.09 -9.66
N LYS A 76 15.18 -10.14 -8.84
CA LYS A 76 15.74 -11.41 -9.35
C LYS A 76 14.84 -11.83 -10.51
N GLN A 77 15.43 -11.94 -11.70
CA GLN A 77 14.83 -12.26 -12.99
C GLN A 77 13.52 -13.06 -12.84
N ARG A 78 12.38 -12.36 -12.85
CA ARG A 78 11.10 -13.01 -13.11
C ARG A 78 11.07 -13.16 -14.63
N ILE A 79 11.19 -14.39 -15.13
CA ILE A 79 10.79 -14.70 -16.50
C ILE A 79 9.29 -14.36 -16.54
N ILE A 80 8.96 -13.22 -17.14
CA ILE A 80 7.58 -12.81 -17.35
C ILE A 80 7.16 -13.57 -18.60
N ASN A 81 6.32 -14.60 -18.44
CA ASN A 81 5.63 -15.16 -19.59
C ASN A 81 4.76 -14.03 -20.14
N GLU A 82 5.17 -13.51 -21.29
CA GLU A 82 4.52 -12.46 -22.07
C GLU A 82 3.01 -12.74 -22.19
N VAL A 83 2.20 -11.93 -21.52
CA VAL A 83 0.78 -11.80 -21.86
C VAL A 83 0.69 -10.52 -22.69
N PRO A 84 0.29 -10.58 -23.97
CA PRO A 84 0.19 -9.38 -24.79
C PRO A 84 -0.86 -8.45 -24.18
N ILE A 85 -0.40 -7.28 -23.74
CA ILE A 85 -1.27 -6.18 -23.31
C ILE A 85 -1.95 -5.68 -24.58
N GLN A 86 -3.21 -6.02 -24.78
CA GLN A 86 -4.02 -5.37 -25.81
C GLN A 86 -4.40 -3.98 -25.29
N ILE A 87 -3.64 -2.97 -25.69
CA ILE A 87 -4.01 -1.58 -25.52
C ILE A 87 -4.84 -1.21 -26.75
N ASP A 88 -6.15 -1.13 -26.61
CA ASP A 88 -7.00 -0.48 -27.61
C ASP A 88 -6.69 1.02 -27.59
N VAL A 89 -5.73 1.42 -28.43
CA VAL A 89 -5.45 2.81 -28.73
C VAL A 89 -6.51 3.28 -29.73
N PRO A 90 -7.42 4.20 -29.37
CA PRO A 90 -8.26 4.85 -30.38
C PRO A 90 -7.35 5.62 -31.36
N ARG A 91 -7.45 5.22 -32.63
CA ARG A 91 -6.70 5.77 -33.76
C ARG A 91 -7.16 7.19 -34.07
N SER A 92 -6.28 8.16 -33.82
CA SER A 92 -6.10 9.46 -34.49
C SER A 92 -7.34 10.10 -35.17
N GLY A 93 -7.81 11.20 -34.58
CA GLY A 93 -8.31 12.35 -35.32
C GLY A 93 -7.32 13.49 -35.12
N ASN A 94 -6.74 14.02 -36.20
CA ASN A 94 -6.02 15.28 -36.15
C ASN A 94 -7.05 16.37 -35.84
N GLU A 95 -7.01 16.93 -34.64
CA GLU A 95 -7.65 18.21 -34.33
C GLU A 95 -6.51 19.15 -33.94
N GLU A 96 -5.94 19.80 -34.94
CA GLU A 96 -5.11 20.99 -34.72
C GLU A 96 -6.04 22.05 -34.12
N GLU A 97 -5.87 22.31 -32.83
CA GLU A 97 -6.61 23.34 -32.11
C GLU A 97 -6.25 24.72 -32.68
N ASP A 98 -7.15 25.27 -33.50
CA ASP A 98 -7.06 26.61 -34.07
C ASP A 98 -7.36 27.67 -32.99
N TRP A 99 -6.33 28.06 -32.24
CA TRP A 99 -6.42 29.01 -31.13
C TRP A 99 -6.60 30.49 -31.56
N GLU A 100 -6.77 30.79 -32.86
CA GLU A 100 -6.90 32.17 -33.38
C GLU A 100 -8.33 32.57 -33.77
N ALA A 101 -9.34 31.74 -33.52
CA ALA A 101 -10.72 32.04 -33.92
C ALA A 101 -11.52 32.94 -32.97
N GLU A 102 -10.96 33.39 -31.83
CA GLU A 102 -11.71 34.10 -30.77
C GLU A 102 -11.48 35.63 -30.74
N TYR A 103 -11.12 36.24 -31.87
CA TYR A 103 -11.11 37.69 -32.01
C TYR A 103 -11.53 38.14 -33.42
N HIS A 104 -12.83 38.10 -33.70
CA HIS A 104 -13.49 38.95 -34.70
C HIS A 104 -14.87 39.41 -34.23
#